data_AF-A0A6M1Z2B6-F1
#
_entry.id   AF-A0A6M1Z2B6-F1
#
_cell.length_a   1.000
_cell.length_b   1.000
_cell.length_c   1.000
_cell.angle_alpha   90.00
_cell.angle_beta   90.00
_cell.angle_gamma   90.00
#
_symmetry.space_group_name_H-M   'P 1'
#
loop_
_entity.id
_entity.type
_entity.pdbx_description
1 polymer ?
#
loop_
_entity_poly.entity_id
_entity_poly.type
_entity_poly.pdbx_seq_one_letter_code
_entity_poly.pdbx_strand_id
1 'polypeptide(L)' 'PLFMLGGYFYTWKSIYSLNHIAGLVNLANPIMIAAESIRGAVLGPKGYLPFWFTILALYIFMFIFASIGILKIKKRLDCV' A
#
# COMPACT_ATOMS: atom_id res chain seq x y z
N PRO A 1 -1.70 11.95 -6.85
CA PRO A 1 -0.66 12.04 -5.79
C PRO A 1 -0.06 10.69 -5.37
N LEU A 2 -0.85 9.75 -4.82
CA LEU A 2 -0.34 8.46 -4.32
C LEU A 2 0.23 7.54 -5.41
N PHE A 3 -0.31 7.59 -6.63
CA PHE A 3 0.16 6.77 -7.75
C PHE A 3 1.59 7.11 -8.19
N MET A 4 1.94 8.40 -8.18
CA MET A 4 3.30 8.86 -8.52
C MET A 4 4.34 8.34 -7.51
N LEU A 5 3.92 8.12 -6.26
CA LEU A 5 4.71 7.50 -5.19
C LEU A 5 4.47 5.98 -5.07
N GLY A 6 3.59 5.44 -5.90
CA GLY A 6 3.02 4.10 -5.80
C GLY A 6 3.90 3.00 -6.40
N GLY A 7 5.20 3.28 -6.57
CA GLY A 7 6.16 2.29 -7.00
C GLY A 7 5.87 1.73 -8.39
N TYR A 8 5.34 2.49 -9.35
CA TYR A 8 5.21 2.03 -10.74
C TYR A 8 6.57 2.02 -11.46
N PHE A 9 7.37 3.07 -11.29
CA PHE A 9 8.67 3.24 -11.95
C PHE A 9 9.87 2.63 -11.19
N TYR A 10 9.68 2.29 -9.92
CA TYR A 10 10.74 1.82 -9.02
C TYR A 10 10.18 0.82 -8.01
N THR A 11 11.06 0.00 -7.45
CA THR A 11 10.71 -0.96 -6.40
C THR A 11 10.76 -0.30 -5.02
N TRP A 12 10.10 -0.91 -4.05
CA TRP A 12 10.25 -0.49 -2.65
C TRP A 12 11.72 -0.56 -2.20
N LYS A 13 12.41 -1.64 -2.58
CA LYS A 13 13.81 -1.89 -2.21
C LYS A 13 14.74 -0.78 -2.71
N SER A 14 14.50 -0.25 -3.91
CA SER A 14 15.27 0.87 -4.48
C SER A 14 15.15 2.15 -3.64
N ILE A 15 13.97 2.42 -3.06
CA ILE A 15 13.79 3.58 -2.17
C ILE A 15 14.49 3.33 -0.84
N TYR A 16 14.28 2.14 -0.26
CA TYR A 16 14.87 1.77 1.01
C TYR A 16 16.40 1.80 0.98
N SER A 17 17.02 1.46 -0.15
CA SER A 17 18.47 1.56 -0.33
C SER A 17 19.00 3.00 -0.41
N LEU A 18 18.16 3.97 -0.80
CA LEU A 18 18.55 5.39 -0.86
C LEU A 18 18.27 6.10 0.46
N ASN A 19 17.12 5.83 1.06
CA ASN A 19 16.72 6.40 2.35
C ASN A 19 15.76 5.45 3.07
N HIS A 20 16.20 4.93 4.22
CA HIS A 20 15.43 3.98 5.02
C HIS A 20 14.10 4.57 5.54
N ILE A 21 14.11 5.84 5.94
CA ILE A 21 12.90 6.52 6.44
C ILE A 21 11.89 6.65 5.30
N ALA A 22 12.33 7.11 4.13
CA ALA A 22 11.46 7.21 2.96
C ALA A 22 10.91 5.85 2.54
N GLY A 23 11.71 4.79 2.62
CA GLY A 23 11.27 3.42 2.36
C GLY A 23 10.20 2.96 3.35
N LEU A 24 10.39 3.18 4.64
CA LEU A 24 9.40 2.82 5.67
C LEU A 24 8.10 3.62 5.53
N VAL A 25 8.18 4.93 5.30
CA VAL A 25 7.01 5.78 5.07
C VAL A 25 6.25 5.33 3.83
N ASN A 26 6.94 4.93 2.76
CA ASN A 26 6.27 4.51 1.53
C ASN A 26 5.61 3.12 1.65
N LEU A 27 5.90 2.32 2.67
CA LEU A 27 5.09 1.12 2.97
C LEU A 27 3.67 1.49 3.41
N ALA A 28 3.45 2.71 3.93
CA ALA A 28 2.11 3.19 4.23
C ALA A 28 1.28 3.52 2.99
N ASN A 29 1.86 3.45 1.78
CA ASN A 29 1.18 3.69 0.53
C ASN A 29 0.61 2.37 -0.04
N PRO A 30 -0.72 2.17 -0.06
CA PRO A 30 -1.32 0.93 -0.56
C PRO A 30 -1.02 0.68 -2.05
N ILE A 31 -0.74 1.72 -2.84
CA ILE A 31 -0.39 1.56 -4.26
C ILE A 31 1.01 0.95 -4.41
N MET A 32 1.97 1.34 -3.57
CA MET A 32 3.30 0.71 -3.55
C MET A 32 3.20 -0.79 -3.21
N ILE A 33 2.40 -1.14 -2.21
CA ILE A 33 2.16 -2.54 -1.83
C ILE A 33 1.51 -3.32 -2.98
N ALA A 34 0.53 -2.72 -3.67
CA ALA A 34 -0.09 -3.34 -4.84
C ALA A 34 0.91 -3.56 -5.99
N ALA A 35 1.75 -2.57 -6.29
CA ALA A 35 2.78 -2.70 -7.32
C ALA A 35 3.80 -3.79 -6.99
N GLU A 36 4.27 -3.88 -5.74
CA GLU A 36 5.15 -4.96 -5.28
C GLU A 36 4.48 -6.33 -5.35
N SER A 37 3.19 -6.42 -5.03
CA SER A 37 2.41 -7.67 -5.17
C SER A 37 2.36 -8.13 -6.61
N ILE A 38 2.05 -7.22 -7.54
CA ILE A 38 1.99 -7.51 -8.98
C ILE A 38 3.36 -7.93 -9.49
N ARG A 39 4.44 -7.23 -9.12
CA ARG A 39 5.80 -7.62 -9.52
C ARG A 39 6.20 -8.98 -8.98
N GLY A 40 5.96 -9.24 -7.69
CA GLY A 40 6.28 -10.52 -7.07
C GLY A 40 5.52 -11.69 -7.70
N ALA A 41 4.27 -11.46 -8.13
CA ALA A 41 3.45 -12.45 -8.81
C ALA A 41 3.87 -12.69 -10.28
N VAL A 42 4.20 -11.62 -11.01
CA VAL A 42 4.46 -11.69 -12.46
C VAL A 42 5.93 -12.01 -12.77
N LEU A 43 6.86 -11.36 -12.07
CA LEU A 43 8.32 -11.45 -12.32
C LEU A 43 9.00 -12.47 -11.40
N GLY A 44 8.25 -13.05 -10.45
CA GLY A 44 8.75 -13.97 -9.43
C GLY A 44 9.17 -13.25 -8.14
N PRO A 45 9.39 -14.01 -7.04
CA PRO A 45 9.51 -13.45 -5.69
C PRO A 45 10.87 -12.81 -5.39
N LYS A 46 11.90 -13.04 -6.21
CA LYS A 46 13.27 -12.57 -5.90
C LYS A 46 13.36 -11.05 -6.05
N GLY A 47 13.73 -10.38 -4.97
CA GLY A 47 14.02 -8.94 -4.97
C GLY A 47 12.83 -8.03 -4.64
N TYR A 48 11.65 -8.60 -4.42
CA TYR A 48 10.42 -7.88 -4.06
C TYR A 48 9.94 -8.26 -2.66
N LEU A 49 8.97 -7.52 -2.15
CA LEU A 49 8.29 -7.89 -0.91
C LEU A 49 7.60 -9.26 -1.02
N PRO A 50 7.54 -10.07 0.06
CA PRO A 50 6.86 -11.35 0.01
C PRO A 50 5.37 -11.21 -0.29
N PHE A 51 4.92 -11.90 -1.33
CA PHE A 51 3.57 -11.75 -1.90
C PHE A 51 2.45 -11.87 -0.86
N TRP A 52 2.51 -12.87 0.03
CA TRP A 52 1.44 -13.06 1.02
C TRP A 52 1.36 -11.92 2.05
N PHE A 53 2.49 -11.31 2.40
CA PHE A 53 2.49 -10.15 3.29
C PHE A 53 1.94 -8.91 2.62
N THR A 54 2.23 -8.71 1.32
CA THR A 54 1.68 -7.58 0.58
C THR A 54 0.17 -7.71 0.39
N ILE A 55 -0.34 -8.92 0.13
CA ILE A 55 -1.79 -9.20 0.07
C ILE A 55 -2.46 -8.95 1.42
N LEU A 56 -1.89 -9.45 2.53
CA LEU A 56 -2.43 -9.20 3.87
C LEU A 56 -2.49 -7.69 4.18
N ALA A 57 -1.43 -6.95 3.85
CA ALA A 57 -1.40 -5.51 4.05
C ALA A 57 -2.47 -4.77 3.24
N LEU A 58 -2.74 -5.18 2.00
CA LEU A 58 -3.82 -4.62 1.19
C LEU A 58 -5.20 -4.85 1.83
N TYR A 59 -5.45 -6.03 2.38
CA TYR A 59 -6.68 -6.30 3.13
C TYR A 59 -6.80 -5.38 4.35
N ILE A 60 -5.72 -5.20 5.12
CA ILE A 60 -5.71 -4.28 6.26
C ILE A 60 -6.05 -2.86 5.83
N PHE A 61 -5.44 -2.35 4.75
CA PHE A 61 -5.78 -1.03 4.20
C PHE A 61 -7.25 -0.94 3.78
N MET A 62 -7.77 -1.97 3.11
CA MET A 62 -9.17 -2.03 2.71
C MET A 62 -10.10 -1.92 3.93
N PHE A 63 -9.85 -2.69 4.99
CA PHE A 63 -10.65 -2.62 6.22
C PHE A 63 -10.56 -1.26 6.91
N ILE A 64 -9.37 -0.66 6.98
CA ILE A 64 -9.18 0.67 7.57
C ILE A 64 -9.98 1.73 6.79
N PHE A 65 -9.83 1.79 5.47
CA PHE A 65 -10.54 2.78 4.65
C PHE A 65 -12.05 2.54 4.63
N ALA A 66 -12.49 1.28 4.58
CA ALA A 66 -13.91 0.94 4.68
C ALA A 66 -14.49 1.41 6.02
N SER A 67 -13.80 1.14 7.13
CA SER A 67 -14.24 1.55 8.47
C SER A 67 -14.32 3.08 8.60
N ILE A 68 -13.28 3.79 8.16
CA ILE A 68 -13.27 5.26 8.15
C ILE A 68 -14.41 5.80 7.26
N GLY A 69 -14.63 5.19 6.10
CA GLY A 69 -15.72 5.54 5.19
C GLY A 69 -17.08 5.39 5.85
N ILE A 70 -17.35 4.24 6.46
CA ILE A 70 -18.60 3.96 7.18
C ILE A 70 -18.80 4.94 8.33
N LEU A 71 -17.78 5.21 9.15
CA LEU A 71 -17.87 6.16 10.26
C LEU A 71 -18.22 7.57 9.78
N LYS A 72 -17.60 8.02 8.68
CA LYS A 72 -17.88 9.34 8.08
C LYS A 72 -19.27 9.42 7.48
N ILE A 73 -19.75 8.34 6.85
CA ILE A 73 -21.11 8.26 6.29
C ILE A 73 -22.13 8.29 7.42
N LYS A 74 -21.96 7.47 8.46
CA LYS A 74 -22.85 7.46 9.64
C LYS A 74 -22.96 8.84 10.28
N LYS A 75 -21.83 9.51 10.52
CA LYS A 75 -21.80 10.88 11.06
C LYS A 75 -22.55 11.90 10.19
N ARG A 76 -22.63 11.70 8.87
CA ARG A 76 -23.40 12.55 7.96
C ARG A 76 -24.86 12.10 7.80
N LEU A 77 -25.18 10.86 8.13
CA LEU A 77 -26.56 10.36 8.12
C LEU A 77 -27.31 10.76 9.39
N ASP A 78 -26.61 10.81 10.53
CA ASP A 78 -27.12 11.30 11.82
C ASP A 78 -27.28 12.84 11.83
N CYS A 79 -27.70 13.46 10.72
CA CYS A 79 -28.06 14.87 10.64
C CYS A 79 -29.42 15.15 11.29
N VAL A 80 -29.61 14.68 12.54
CA VAL A 80 -30.60 15.17 13.51
C VAL A 80 -29.84 15.57 14.77
#